data_AF-A0A0B1S9J7-F1
#
_entry.id   AF-A0A0B1S9J7-F1
#
_cell.length_a   1.000
_cell.length_b   1.000
_cell.length_c   1.000
_cell.angle_alpha   90.00
_cell.angle_beta   90.00
_cell.angle_gamma   90.00
#
_symmetry.space_group_name_H-M   'P 1'
#
loop_
_entity.id
_entity.type
_entity.pdbx_description
1 polymer ?
#
loop_
_entity_poly.entity_id
_entity_poly.type
_entity_poly.pdbx_seq_one_letter_code
_entity_poly.pdbx_strand_id
1 'polypeptide(L)'
;MAFDYLVSLPSSSVEEKFIMQYREPLAATTKSRLFGPDIPPVTVDPVTKRRQATVNTRCKDTKAEVTVSDAGTGKFDIDGHGLHTFRHLIAS
;
A
#
# COMPACT_ATOMS: atom_id res chain seq x y z
N MET A 1 1.56 -29.25 22.73
CA MET A 1 0.73 -30.04 23.68
C MET A 1 0.73 -29.43 25.09
N ALA A 2 1.85 -29.42 25.84
CA ALA A 2 1.84 -28.90 27.22
C ALA A 2 1.60 -27.38 27.33
N PHE A 3 2.23 -26.57 26.46
CA PHE A 3 2.01 -25.13 26.42
C PHE A 3 0.61 -24.73 25.93
N ASP A 4 0.02 -25.50 24.99
CA ASP A 4 -1.34 -25.27 24.51
C ASP A 4 -2.38 -25.50 25.61
N TYR A 5 -2.15 -26.53 26.44
CA TYR A 5 -2.96 -26.79 27.62
C TYR A 5 -2.83 -25.67 28.65
N LEU A 6 -1.62 -25.18 28.90
CA LEU A 6 -1.35 -24.07 29.83
C LEU A 6 -2.07 -22.78 29.41
N VAL A 7 -2.09 -22.48 28.11
CA VAL A 7 -2.83 -21.35 27.53
C VAL A 7 -4.34 -21.49 27.70
N SER A 8 -4.87 -22.72 27.72
CA SER A 8 -6.31 -22.98 27.84
C SER A 8 -6.87 -22.88 29.28
N LEU A 9 -5.99 -22.74 30.28
CA LEU A 9 -6.40 -22.65 31.68
C LEU A 9 -6.98 -21.26 32.02
N PRO A 10 -7.93 -21.17 32.96
CA PRO A 10 -8.54 -19.90 33.38
C PRO A 10 -7.55 -18.90 33.99
N SER A 11 -6.42 -19.40 34.52
CA SER A 11 -5.36 -18.59 35.14
C SER A 11 -4.22 -18.22 34.20
N SER A 12 -4.29 -18.59 32.92
CA SER A 12 -3.19 -18.43 31.94
C SER A 12 -2.64 -17.01 31.79
N SER A 13 -3.38 -15.99 32.23
CA SER A 13 -2.92 -14.60 32.33
C SER A 13 -1.83 -14.39 33.38
N VAL A 14 -1.80 -15.20 34.44
CA VAL A 14 -0.76 -15.15 35.49
C VAL A 14 0.57 -15.66 34.94
N GLU A 15 0.54 -16.70 34.10
CA GLU A 15 1.72 -17.27 33.46
C GLU A 15 2.05 -16.65 32.08
N GLU A 16 1.39 -15.56 31.68
CA GLU A 16 1.52 -14.95 30.35
C GLU A 16 2.98 -14.71 29.94
N LYS A 17 3.80 -14.14 30.84
CA LYS A 17 5.22 -13.86 30.57
C LYS A 17 6.02 -15.13 30.29
N PHE A 18 5.72 -16.21 31.01
CA PHE A 18 6.38 -17.49 30.81
C PHE A 18 5.96 -18.12 29.48
N ILE A 19 4.67 -18.08 29.14
CA ILE A 19 4.15 -18.56 27.86
C ILE A 19 4.78 -17.81 26.68
N MET A 20 4.84 -16.47 26.76
CA MET A 20 5.36 -15.63 25.68
C MET A 20 6.87 -15.80 25.45
N GLN A 21 7.64 -16.21 26.46
CA GLN A 21 9.08 -16.48 26.32
C GLN A 21 9.38 -17.62 25.32
N TYR A 22 8.47 -18.57 25.18
CA TYR A 22 8.60 -19.71 24.26
C TYR A 22 7.84 -19.51 22.94
N ARG A 23 7.21 -18.34 22.74
CA ARG A 23 6.59 -17.99 21.46
C ARG A 23 7.59 -17.23 20.61
N GLU A 24 7.77 -17.68 19.38
CA GLU A 24 8.50 -16.88 18.40
C GLU A 24 7.60 -15.73 17.92
N PRO A 25 8.09 -14.49 17.93
CA PRO A 25 7.37 -13.40 17.32
C PRO A 25 7.30 -13.66 15.81
N LEU A 26 6.10 -13.95 15.32
CA LEU A 26 5.85 -13.87 13.90
C LEU A 26 6.02 -12.42 13.48
N ALA A 27 7.10 -12.14 12.76
CA ALA A 27 7.26 -10.91 12.01
C ALA A 27 6.21 -10.91 10.89
N ALA A 28 4.95 -10.61 11.25
CA ALA A 28 3.98 -10.18 10.27
C ALA A 28 4.63 -8.97 9.59
N THR A 29 4.94 -9.10 8.30
CA THR A 29 5.63 -8.07 7.53
C THR A 29 4.65 -6.96 7.19
N THR A 30 3.86 -6.53 8.17
CA THR A 30 3.03 -5.34 8.13
C THR A 30 3.92 -4.16 8.49
N LYS A 31 4.94 -3.90 7.65
CA LYS A 31 5.51 -2.55 7.55
C LYS A 31 4.36 -1.64 7.13
N SER A 32 3.82 -0.87 8.08
CA SER A 32 2.64 0.04 7.99
C SER A 32 1.33 -0.51 7.39
N ARG A 33 1.30 -1.75 6.93
CA ARG A 33 0.21 -2.37 6.15
C ARG A 33 -0.96 -2.89 6.98
N LEU A 34 -1.25 -2.25 8.11
CA LEU A 34 -2.42 -2.62 8.93
C LEU A 34 -3.74 -2.33 8.19
N PHE A 35 -3.75 -1.34 7.28
CA PHE A 35 -4.93 -1.02 6.46
C PHE A 35 -4.51 -0.52 5.06
N GLY A 36 -4.86 -1.27 4.01
CA GLY A 36 -4.89 -0.76 2.63
C GLY A 36 -3.54 -0.63 1.89
N PRO A 37 -3.59 -0.19 0.62
CA PRO A 37 -2.41 0.12 -0.18
C PRO A 37 -1.64 1.32 0.39
N ASP A 38 -0.33 1.37 0.12
CA ASP A 38 0.54 2.46 0.59
C ASP A 38 0.11 3.79 -0.04
N ILE A 39 0.05 4.85 0.78
CA ILE A 39 -0.35 6.19 0.34
C ILE A 39 0.91 6.91 -0.12
N PRO A 40 1.00 7.33 -1.40
CA PRO A 40 2.19 7.99 -1.90
C PRO A 40 2.38 9.37 -1.26
N PRO A 41 3.64 9.81 -1.09
CA PRO A 41 3.94 11.13 -0.54
C PRO A 41 3.46 12.23 -1.51
N VAL A 42 2.92 13.30 -0.94
CA VAL A 42 2.46 14.47 -1.69
C VAL A 42 3.52 15.56 -1.67
N THR A 43 3.93 16.02 -2.85
CA THR A 43 4.87 17.14 -3.04
C THR A 43 4.14 18.36 -3.61
N VAL A 44 4.62 19.57 -3.31
CA VAL A 44 4.08 20.79 -3.92
C VAL A 44 4.99 21.19 -5.09
N ASP A 45 4.42 21.31 -6.27
CA ASP A 45 5.14 21.76 -7.45
C ASP A 45 5.52 23.25 -7.30
N PRO A 46 6.80 23.63 -7.43
CA PRO A 46 7.24 25.01 -7.25
C PRO A 46 6.66 25.99 -8.28
N VAL A 47 6.30 25.51 -9.49
CA VAL A 47 5.82 26.38 -10.57
C VAL A 47 4.31 26.58 -10.44
N THR A 48 3.55 25.49 -10.39
CA THR A 48 2.09 25.57 -10.37
C THR A 48 1.53 25.79 -8.97
N LYS A 49 2.36 25.63 -7.92
CA LYS A 49 1.98 25.63 -6.50
C LYS A 49 0.89 24.60 -6.16
N ARG A 50 0.71 23.59 -7.03
CA ARG A 50 -0.27 22.52 -6.83
C ARG A 50 0.35 21.36 -6.10
N ARG A 51 -0.47 20.69 -5.30
CA ARG A 51 -0.13 19.41 -4.69
C ARG A 51 -0.11 18.34 -5.77
N GLN A 52 0.92 17.52 -5.79
CA GLN A 52 1.11 16.44 -6.75
C GLN A 52 1.59 15.18 -6.01
N ALA A 53 1.16 14.02 -6.50
CA ALA A 53 1.69 12.73 -6.07
C ALA A 53 2.18 11.98 -7.30
N THR A 54 3.38 11.42 -7.22
CA THR A 54 3.98 10.63 -8.30
C THR A 54 4.12 9.19 -7.84
N VAL A 55 3.67 8.26 -8.69
CA VAL A 55 3.73 6.82 -8.44
C VAL A 55 4.31 6.11 -9.65
N ASN A 56 5.19 5.15 -9.38
CA ASN A 56 5.71 4.23 -10.37
C ASN A 56 4.99 2.89 -10.26
N THR A 57 4.48 2.41 -11.39
CA THR A 57 3.74 1.15 -11.48
C THR A 57 4.31 0.28 -12.59
N ARG A 58 4.05 -1.03 -12.50
CA ARG A 58 4.41 -2.01 -13.52
C ARG A 58 3.26 -2.98 -13.71
N CYS A 59 2.94 -3.29 -14.96
CA CYS A 59 2.04 -4.37 -15.34
C CYS A 59 2.69 -5.18 -16.45
N LYS A 60 2.89 -6.50 -16.23
CA LYS A 60 3.68 -7.36 -17.12
C LYS A 60 5.07 -6.76 -17.37
N ASP A 61 5.43 -6.49 -18.62
CA ASP A 61 6.72 -5.88 -18.99
C ASP A 61 6.64 -4.36 -19.18
N THR A 62 5.46 -3.78 -19.02
CA THR A 62 5.24 -2.33 -19.13
C THR A 62 5.43 -1.66 -17.78
N LYS A 63 6.13 -0.53 -17.78
CA LYS A 63 6.29 0.36 -16.62
C LYS A 63 5.67 1.71 -16.95
N ALA A 64 5.07 2.35 -15.96
CA ALA A 64 4.49 3.68 -16.10
C ALA A 64 4.77 4.51 -14.85
N GLU A 65 5.20 5.75 -15.07
CA GLU A 65 5.29 6.80 -14.05
C GLU A 65 4.09 7.71 -14.23
N VAL A 66 3.32 7.94 -13.17
CA VAL A 66 2.11 8.76 -13.22
C VAL A 66 2.18 9.82 -12.15
N THR A 67 2.04 11.08 -12.56
CA THR A 67 1.90 12.22 -11.66
C THR A 67 0.44 12.70 -11.67
N VAL A 68 -0.18 12.73 -10.50
CA VAL A 68 -1.54 13.23 -10.32
C VAL A 68 -1.48 14.56 -9.59
N SER A 69 -2.05 15.61 -10.18
CA SER A 69 -2.19 16.92 -9.54
C SER A 69 -3.56 17.09 -8.89
N ASP A 70 -3.57 17.76 -7.74
CA ASP A 70 -4.79 18.19 -7.07
C ASP A 70 -5.56 19.26 -7.88
N ALA A 71 -6.89 19.30 -7.73
CA ALA A 71 -7.81 20.19 -8.44
C ALA A 71 -7.71 20.13 -9.99
N GLY A 72 -7.72 18.92 -10.55
CA GLY A 72 -7.73 18.70 -12.00
C GLY A 72 -9.11 18.88 -12.66
N THR A 73 -9.12 19.16 -13.97
CA THR A 73 -10.32 19.22 -14.81
C THR A 73 -10.64 17.91 -15.53
N GLY A 74 -9.95 16.81 -15.17
CA GLY A 74 -10.05 15.53 -15.87
C GLY A 74 -9.22 15.45 -17.17
N LYS A 75 -8.18 16.28 -17.30
CA LYS A 75 -7.21 16.19 -18.41
C LYS A 75 -6.26 15.01 -18.19
N PHE A 76 -6.03 14.24 -19.24
CA PHE A 76 -5.06 13.16 -19.28
C PHE A 76 -4.03 13.45 -20.37
N ASP A 77 -2.76 13.29 -20.04
CA ASP A 77 -1.62 13.41 -20.93
C ASP A 77 -0.74 12.18 -20.74
N ILE A 78 -0.61 11.37 -21.80
CA ILE A 78 0.10 10.09 -21.83
C ILE A 78 1.13 10.23 -22.93
N ASP A 79 2.35 10.64 -22.56
CA ASP A 79 3.45 10.92 -23.50
C ASP A 79 3.07 11.86 -24.67
N GLY A 80 2.26 12.89 -24.39
CA GLY A 80 1.76 13.84 -25.39
C GLY A 80 0.44 13.41 -26.06
N HIS A 81 -0.10 12.24 -25.73
CA HIS A 81 -1.36 11.74 -26.25
C HIS A 81 -2.50 11.88 -25.23
N GLY A 82 -3.70 12.15 -25.72
CA GLY A 82 -4.90 12.15 -24.88
C GLY A 82 -5.41 10.74 -24.61
N LEU A 83 -6.15 10.56 -23.51
CA LEU A 83 -6.75 9.27 -23.13
C LEU A 83 -7.62 8.65 -24.25
N HIS A 84 -8.24 9.47 -25.09
CA HIS A 84 -9.07 9.01 -26.21
C HIS A 84 -8.30 8.14 -27.22
N THR A 85 -7.00 8.38 -27.39
CA THR A 85 -6.13 7.62 -28.29
C THR A 85 -6.10 6.13 -27.93
N PHE A 86 -6.27 5.78 -26.65
CA PHE A 86 -6.13 4.42 -26.14
C PHE A 86 -7.46 3.68 -25.95
N ARG A 87 -8.62 4.32 -26.22
CA ARG A 87 -9.93 3.70 -26.00
C ARG A 87 -10.17 2.42 -26.80
N HIS A 88 -9.53 2.30 -27.98
CA HIS A 88 -9.62 1.11 -28.81
C HIS A 88 -9.01 -0.14 -28.16
N LEU A 89 -8.12 0.02 -27.18
CA LEU A 89 -7.47 -1.10 -26.47
C LEU A 89 -8.40 -1.82 -25.48
N ILE A 90 -9.55 -1.22 -25.13
CA ILE A 90 -10.50 -1.77 -24.16
C ILE A 90 -11.50 -2.74 -24.84
N ALA A 91 -11.59 -2.73 -26.18
CA ALA A 91 -12.58 -3.48 -26.95
C ALA A 91 -12.18 -4.93 -27.33
N SER A 92 -11.23 -5.55 -26.59
CA SER A 92 -10.80 -6.93 -26.82
C SER A 92 -11.58 -7.95 -26.00
#